data_AF-A0AAD6Z881-F1
#
_entry.id   AF-A0AAD6Z881-F1
#
_cell.length_a   1.000
_cell.length_b   1.000
_cell.length_c   1.000
_cell.angle_alpha   90.00
_cell.angle_beta   90.00
_cell.angle_gamma   90.00
#
_symmetry.space_group_name_H-M   'P 1'
#
loop_
_entity.id
_entity.type
_entity.pdbx_description
1 polymer ?
#
loop_
_entity_poly.entity_id
_entity_poly.type
_entity_poly.pdbx_seq_one_letter_code
_entity_poly.pdbx_strand_id
1 'polypeptide(L)'
;MPAHIPGPPTDPLDAPVPTVDNAVPTTRRRTISGSDSESLSVKRGRGRPRGSGTRTKPASRPKSKAKPQKDKENHPPTIELDDSDADIEKTADGKPRHWKADERTPFYEFLLEPTEAGDKRFAQHKTYPGHVYKRAAELVFKGRRSADSIKSMYGRSLETFTWMRAFESFTGNGGGDADCDDPEAILKKKLVAARKSGLVLGSLKPATITEWEENGWWTLFNDRLGTSAKVSRPVIRNSASAISDIDESGNDSDNSDSNIHPDLRARAPPVPKTPAATVSEPKHTPASNLRKQAGLSFGNLGDFVKMKMVSEEKNTMLEARLKLDREKLELEITKGKVDMASTVLGIPGADENVKVAANAYLLSLFTS
;
A
#
# COMPACT_ATOMS: atom_id res chain seq x y z
N MET A 1 -39.75 -42.21 45.43
CA MET A 1 -39.66 -42.86 44.10
C MET A 1 -38.80 -41.95 43.22
N PRO A 2 -37.46 -42.15 43.17
CA PRO A 2 -36.58 -41.28 42.39
C PRO A 2 -36.68 -41.61 40.90
N ALA A 3 -36.83 -40.56 40.09
CA ALA A 3 -36.97 -40.64 38.63
C ALA A 3 -35.63 -41.03 37.98
N HIS A 4 -35.68 -42.07 37.15
CA HIS A 4 -34.57 -42.59 36.37
C HIS A 4 -34.35 -41.68 35.15
N ILE A 5 -33.22 -40.97 35.12
CA ILE A 5 -32.80 -40.13 33.99
C ILE A 5 -32.05 -41.04 33.00
N PRO A 6 -32.51 -41.19 31.73
CA PRO A 6 -31.80 -41.95 30.71
C PRO A 6 -30.57 -41.18 30.24
N GLY A 7 -29.42 -41.87 30.19
CA GLY A 7 -28.15 -41.32 29.74
C GLY A 7 -28.11 -41.01 28.24
N PRO A 8 -27.14 -40.19 27.80
CA PRO A 8 -27.01 -39.77 26.41
C PRO A 8 -26.60 -40.93 25.49
N PRO A 9 -27.04 -40.92 24.21
CA PRO A 9 -26.68 -41.94 23.24
C PRO A 9 -25.19 -41.86 22.91
N THR A 10 -24.52 -43.00 22.99
CA THR A 10 -23.15 -43.22 22.53
C THR A 10 -23.09 -43.16 21.01
N ASP A 11 -22.31 -42.22 20.47
CA ASP A 11 -21.99 -42.13 19.05
C ASP A 11 -21.21 -43.37 18.57
N PRO A 12 -21.60 -43.99 17.45
CA PRO A 12 -20.85 -45.09 16.86
C PRO A 12 -19.59 -44.59 16.17
N LEU A 13 -18.45 -45.00 16.75
CA LEU A 13 -17.13 -44.97 16.15
C LEU A 13 -17.07 -45.80 14.85
N ASP A 14 -16.25 -45.31 13.92
CA ASP A 14 -15.58 -46.00 12.82
C ASP A 14 -16.43 -46.68 11.73
N ALA A 15 -16.69 -45.90 10.67
CA ALA A 15 -16.82 -46.44 9.32
C ALA A 15 -15.60 -46.00 8.48
N PRO A 16 -14.85 -46.93 7.86
CA PRO A 16 -13.71 -46.59 7.01
C PRO A 16 -14.16 -45.91 5.71
N VAL A 17 -13.55 -44.77 5.41
CA VAL A 17 -13.73 -44.01 4.18
C VAL A 17 -13.18 -44.82 2.99
N PRO A 18 -13.92 -45.01 1.89
CA PRO A 18 -13.40 -45.67 0.70
C PRO A 18 -12.35 -44.79 0.00
N THR A 19 -11.14 -45.33 -0.12
CA THR A 19 -10.05 -44.77 -0.94
C THR A 19 -10.47 -44.76 -2.41
N VAL A 20 -10.67 -43.58 -2.97
CA VAL A 20 -10.89 -43.40 -4.42
C VAL A 20 -9.53 -43.18 -5.07
N ASP A 21 -9.06 -44.20 -5.78
CA ASP A 21 -7.86 -44.14 -6.63
C ASP A 21 -8.11 -43.18 -7.82
N ASN A 22 -7.68 -41.93 -7.66
CA ASN A 22 -7.59 -40.99 -8.78
C ASN A 22 -6.31 -41.29 -9.58
N ALA A 23 -6.46 -42.11 -10.61
CA ALA A 23 -5.45 -42.31 -11.64
C ALA A 23 -5.14 -40.98 -12.36
N VAL A 24 -3.89 -40.54 -12.22
CA VAL A 24 -3.33 -39.36 -12.90
C VAL A 24 -3.18 -39.67 -14.40
N PRO A 25 -3.73 -38.85 -15.32
CA PRO A 25 -3.42 -38.98 -16.74
C PRO A 25 -2.04 -38.40 -17.02
N THR A 26 -1.07 -39.30 -17.22
CA THR A 26 0.26 -39.01 -17.78
C THR A 26 0.10 -38.33 -19.14
N THR A 27 0.33 -37.02 -19.20
CA THR A 27 0.35 -36.29 -20.47
C THR A 27 1.69 -36.55 -21.15
N ARG A 28 1.66 -37.35 -22.22
CA ARG A 28 2.78 -37.63 -23.11
C ARG A 28 3.38 -36.33 -23.66
N ARG A 29 4.66 -36.11 -23.34
CA ARG A 29 5.56 -35.14 -23.96
C ARG A 29 5.73 -35.48 -25.45
N ARG A 30 5.08 -34.72 -26.34
CA ARG A 30 5.37 -34.75 -27.79
C ARG A 30 6.68 -34.01 -28.03
N THR A 31 7.72 -34.76 -28.38
CA THR A 31 8.91 -34.26 -29.07
C THR A 31 8.51 -34.00 -30.52
N ILE A 32 8.53 -32.75 -30.95
CA ILE A 32 8.50 -32.38 -32.37
C ILE A 32 9.94 -32.04 -32.74
N SER A 33 10.53 -32.95 -33.49
CA SER A 33 11.81 -32.85 -34.17
C SER A 33 11.58 -32.53 -35.65
N GLY A 34 12.42 -31.65 -36.21
CA GLY A 34 12.56 -31.39 -37.64
C GLY A 34 11.63 -30.31 -38.16
N SER A 35 12.01 -29.40 -39.06
CA SER A 35 13.26 -29.11 -39.78
C SER A 35 12.98 -27.83 -40.60
N ASP A 36 14.02 -27.29 -41.24
CA ASP A 36 13.97 -26.32 -42.34
C ASP A 36 13.82 -24.84 -41.93
N SER A 37 14.93 -24.10 -41.80
CA SER A 37 15.69 -23.44 -42.88
C SER A 37 14.86 -22.41 -43.63
N GLU A 38 14.92 -21.15 -43.21
CA GLU A 38 15.07 -20.05 -44.18
C GLU A 38 15.68 -18.81 -43.54
N SER A 39 16.87 -18.51 -44.03
CA SER A 39 17.65 -17.31 -43.79
C SER A 39 17.03 -16.13 -44.53
N LEU A 40 16.55 -15.11 -43.81
CA LEU A 40 16.35 -13.78 -44.38
C LEU A 40 17.14 -12.74 -43.59
N SER A 41 18.30 -12.45 -44.17
CA SER A 41 19.13 -11.27 -43.91
C SER A 41 18.36 -10.00 -44.27
N VAL A 42 18.02 -9.17 -43.27
CA VAL A 42 17.58 -7.79 -43.54
C VAL A 42 18.71 -6.81 -43.20
N LYS A 43 19.14 -6.16 -44.29
CA LYS A 43 20.18 -5.14 -44.41
C LYS A 43 20.04 -4.00 -43.40
N ARG A 44 21.20 -3.64 -42.86
CA ARG A 44 21.51 -2.34 -42.25
C ARG A 44 21.11 -1.18 -43.16
N GLY A 45 20.16 -0.37 -42.71
CA GLY A 45 19.88 0.96 -43.27
C GLY A 45 20.55 2.05 -42.44
N ARG A 46 21.75 2.47 -42.86
CA ARG A 46 22.32 3.78 -42.50
C ARG A 46 21.55 4.84 -43.29
N GLY A 47 21.00 5.85 -42.61
CA GLY A 47 20.36 7.00 -43.27
C GLY A 47 19.96 8.10 -42.30
N ARG A 48 20.85 9.09 -42.14
CA ARG A 48 20.65 10.42 -41.52
C ARG A 48 19.55 11.21 -42.26
N PRO A 49 18.87 12.22 -41.65
CA PRO A 49 19.49 13.55 -41.57
C PRO A 49 19.19 14.38 -40.30
N ARG A 50 20.13 15.29 -40.06
CA ARG A 50 20.00 16.51 -39.24
C ARG A 50 18.99 17.46 -39.89
N GLY A 51 18.03 17.96 -39.11
CA GLY A 51 17.42 19.29 -39.25
C GLY A 51 17.25 19.82 -37.82
N SER A 52 17.81 20.93 -37.35
CA SER A 52 18.01 22.27 -37.91
C SER A 52 16.72 22.89 -38.42
N GLY A 53 15.92 23.42 -37.49
CA GLY A 53 14.73 24.22 -37.77
C GLY A 53 14.21 24.92 -36.52
N THR A 54 14.60 26.19 -36.35
CA THR A 54 13.76 27.34 -35.96
C THR A 54 12.63 27.10 -34.95
N ARG A 55 12.74 27.54 -33.69
CA ARG A 55 12.47 28.92 -33.23
C ARG A 55 11.13 29.49 -33.75
N THR A 56 10.03 29.20 -33.05
CA THR A 56 8.84 30.06 -32.97
C THR A 56 8.20 29.96 -31.61
N LYS A 57 8.22 31.07 -30.87
CA LYS A 57 7.36 31.33 -29.71
C LYS A 57 5.90 31.43 -30.17
N PRO A 58 4.93 31.03 -29.34
CA PRO A 58 3.65 31.72 -29.29
C PRO A 58 3.55 32.54 -28.00
N ALA A 59 3.28 33.82 -28.22
CA ALA A 59 2.93 34.81 -27.23
C ALA A 59 1.46 34.65 -26.76
N SER A 60 1.12 35.47 -25.77
CA SER A 60 -0.23 35.86 -25.34
C SER A 60 -1.12 34.79 -24.69
N ARG A 61 -0.90 34.63 -23.39
CA ARG A 61 -1.89 34.18 -22.42
C ARG A 61 -2.91 35.31 -22.20
N PRO A 62 -4.22 35.11 -22.44
CA PRO A 62 -5.22 36.15 -22.18
C PRO A 62 -5.35 36.40 -20.67
N LYS A 63 -5.25 37.67 -20.28
CA LYS A 63 -5.53 38.19 -18.94
C LYS A 63 -6.97 37.85 -18.56
N SER A 64 -7.16 36.84 -17.72
CA SER A 64 -8.43 36.66 -17.00
C SER A 64 -8.56 37.79 -15.98
N LYS A 65 -9.65 38.53 -16.10
CA LYS A 65 -10.03 39.65 -15.26
C LYS A 65 -10.11 39.20 -13.79
N ALA A 66 -9.32 39.86 -12.95
CA ALA A 66 -9.42 39.78 -11.50
C ALA A 66 -10.84 40.18 -11.07
N LYS A 67 -11.53 39.26 -10.39
CA LYS A 67 -12.73 39.61 -9.62
C LYS A 67 -12.28 40.36 -8.36
N PRO A 68 -13.00 41.41 -7.94
CA PRO A 68 -12.66 42.17 -6.74
C PRO A 68 -12.79 41.27 -5.50
N GLN A 69 -11.69 41.11 -4.76
CA GLN A 69 -11.71 40.61 -3.39
C GLN A 69 -12.54 41.59 -2.57
N LYS A 70 -13.68 41.11 -2.08
CA LYS A 70 -14.45 41.78 -1.05
C LYS A 70 -13.81 41.35 0.27
N ASP A 71 -13.15 42.28 0.93
CA ASP A 71 -12.64 42.12 2.29
C ASP A 71 -13.81 41.66 3.18
N LYS A 72 -13.77 40.39 3.58
CA LYS A 72 -14.58 39.86 4.67
C LYS A 72 -13.65 39.70 5.85
N GLU A 73 -13.93 40.50 6.87
CA GLU A 73 -13.27 40.52 8.16
C GLU A 73 -13.07 39.12 8.72
N ASN A 74 -11.84 38.91 9.21
CA ASN A 74 -11.40 37.73 9.92
C ASN A 74 -12.13 37.63 11.27
N HIS A 75 -13.25 36.91 11.29
CA HIS A 75 -13.67 36.21 12.49
C HIS A 75 -13.33 34.72 12.31
N PRO A 76 -12.52 34.10 13.20
CA PRO A 76 -12.39 32.66 13.20
C PRO A 76 -13.77 32.07 13.51
N PRO A 77 -14.38 31.28 12.61
CA PRO A 77 -15.62 30.60 12.95
C PRO A 77 -15.32 29.61 14.07
N THR A 78 -15.85 29.88 15.25
CA THR A 78 -16.05 28.86 16.29
C THR A 78 -16.98 27.82 15.69
N ILE A 79 -16.41 26.75 15.15
CA ILE A 79 -17.13 25.56 14.72
C ILE A 79 -17.52 24.85 16.02
N GLU A 80 -18.72 25.14 16.50
CA GLU A 80 -19.41 24.23 17.41
C GLU A 80 -19.65 22.95 16.62
N LEU A 81 -18.92 21.89 17.01
CA LEU A 81 -19.09 20.54 16.50
C LEU A 81 -20.39 20.01 17.06
N ASP A 82 -21.49 20.31 16.37
CA ASP A 82 -22.75 19.61 16.53
C ASP A 82 -22.54 18.21 15.92
N ASP A 83 -22.38 17.20 16.79
CA ASP A 83 -22.37 15.76 16.49
C ASP A 83 -23.76 15.29 16.03
N SER A 84 -24.32 15.98 15.04
CA SER A 84 -25.57 15.63 14.40
C SER A 84 -25.35 14.44 13.47
N ASP A 85 -25.84 13.30 13.95
CA ASP A 85 -25.86 11.99 13.35
C ASP A 85 -26.42 12.01 11.91
N ALA A 86 -25.50 12.06 10.95
CA ALA A 86 -25.51 11.45 9.62
C ALA A 86 -26.86 11.28 8.90
N ASP A 87 -27.33 12.35 8.26
CA ASP A 87 -28.16 12.22 7.05
C ASP A 87 -27.27 11.72 5.91
N ILE A 88 -27.13 10.39 5.81
CA ILE A 88 -26.25 9.71 4.84
C ILE A 88 -26.78 10.02 3.44
N GLU A 89 -26.15 10.97 2.74
CA GLU A 89 -26.38 11.25 1.33
C GLU A 89 -26.21 9.95 0.51
N LYS A 90 -27.34 9.31 0.23
CA LYS A 90 -27.42 8.25 -0.76
C LYS A 90 -27.18 8.91 -2.12
N THR A 91 -26.17 8.43 -2.85
CA THR A 91 -26.10 8.72 -4.29
C THR A 91 -27.40 8.32 -4.97
N ALA A 92 -27.71 8.85 -6.17
CA ALA A 92 -28.92 8.52 -6.93
C ALA A 92 -29.21 7.01 -7.06
N ASP A 93 -28.16 6.17 -6.94
CA ASP A 93 -28.23 4.71 -6.94
C ASP A 93 -28.54 4.06 -5.57
N GLY A 94 -28.84 4.86 -4.54
CA GLY A 94 -29.10 4.38 -3.17
C GLY A 94 -27.88 3.85 -2.40
N LYS A 95 -26.70 3.82 -3.03
CA LYS A 95 -25.50 3.21 -2.44
C LYS A 95 -24.82 4.15 -1.43
N PRO A 96 -24.46 3.67 -0.23
CA PRO A 96 -23.73 4.47 0.74
C PRO A 96 -22.34 4.83 0.16
N ARG A 97 -22.05 6.13 0.12
CA ARG A 97 -20.80 6.67 -0.41
C ARG A 97 -19.59 6.34 0.46
N HIS A 98 -19.82 6.20 1.76
CA HIS A 98 -18.77 5.96 2.75
C HIS A 98 -18.58 4.46 3.00
N TRP A 99 -17.32 4.08 3.21
CA TRP A 99 -16.92 2.72 3.54
C TRP A 99 -17.04 2.51 5.04
N LYS A 100 -17.92 1.59 5.46
CA LYS A 100 -18.07 1.26 6.88
C LYS A 100 -16.95 0.32 7.34
N ALA A 101 -16.70 0.28 8.65
CA ALA A 101 -15.74 -0.68 9.22
C ALA A 101 -16.15 -2.13 8.87
N ASP A 102 -17.45 -2.46 9.00
CA ASP A 102 -18.04 -3.75 8.64
C ASP A 102 -17.79 -4.19 7.18
N GLU A 103 -17.57 -3.23 6.27
CA GLU A 103 -17.24 -3.51 4.89
C GLU A 103 -15.73 -3.64 4.66
N ARG A 104 -14.92 -2.91 5.44
CA ARG A 104 -13.45 -2.90 5.33
C ARG A 104 -12.84 -4.18 5.90
N THR A 105 -13.28 -4.58 7.09
CA THR A 105 -12.77 -5.75 7.82
C THR A 105 -12.75 -7.03 6.98
N PRO A 106 -13.87 -7.52 6.42
CA PRO A 106 -13.87 -8.79 5.67
C PRO A 106 -13.04 -8.71 4.39
N PHE A 107 -12.83 -7.51 3.82
CA PHE A 107 -11.92 -7.35 2.69
C PHE A 107 -10.45 -7.41 3.10
N TYR A 108 -10.07 -6.79 4.22
CA TYR A 108 -8.71 -6.87 4.72
C TYR A 108 -8.36 -8.28 5.17
N GLU A 109 -9.27 -8.97 5.87
CA GLU A 109 -9.12 -10.39 6.20
C GLU A 109 -8.96 -11.22 4.93
N PHE A 110 -9.85 -11.06 3.94
CA PHE A 110 -9.73 -11.76 2.66
C PHE A 110 -8.36 -11.56 2.00
N LEU A 111 -7.82 -10.35 2.01
CA LEU A 111 -6.58 -10.03 1.29
C LEU A 111 -5.31 -10.33 2.08
N LEU A 112 -5.32 -10.10 3.39
CA LEU A 112 -4.13 -10.05 4.25
C LEU A 112 -4.09 -11.16 5.30
N GLU A 113 -5.09 -12.05 5.35
CA GLU A 113 -5.09 -13.20 6.26
C GLU A 113 -3.75 -13.95 6.24
N PRO A 114 -3.22 -14.33 7.41
CA PRO A 114 -2.05 -15.21 7.52
C PRO A 114 -2.43 -16.68 7.28
N THR A 115 -3.25 -16.96 6.26
CA THR A 115 -3.59 -18.32 5.82
C THR A 115 -2.89 -18.63 4.51
N GLU A 116 -2.66 -19.90 4.18
CA GLU A 116 -2.06 -20.26 2.88
C GLU A 116 -2.88 -19.75 1.69
N ALA A 117 -4.22 -19.67 1.86
CA ALA A 117 -5.10 -19.09 0.86
C ALA A 117 -4.91 -17.57 0.77
N GLY A 118 -4.81 -16.88 1.91
CA GLY A 118 -4.44 -15.47 1.99
C GLY A 118 -3.09 -15.19 1.34
N ASP A 119 -2.11 -16.07 1.53
CA ASP A 119 -0.79 -15.97 0.92
C ASP A 119 -0.84 -15.97 -0.60
N LYS A 120 -1.58 -16.92 -1.16
CA LYS A 120 -1.79 -17.01 -2.61
C LYS A 120 -2.51 -15.77 -3.15
N ARG A 121 -3.55 -15.29 -2.45
CA ARG A 121 -4.29 -14.08 -2.83
C ARG A 121 -3.40 -12.84 -2.77
N PHE A 122 -2.56 -12.71 -1.75
CA PHE A 122 -1.62 -11.59 -1.60
C PHE A 122 -0.50 -11.63 -2.64
N ALA A 123 0.06 -12.81 -2.96
CA ALA A 123 1.03 -12.96 -4.05
C ALA A 123 0.41 -12.63 -5.42
N GLN A 124 -0.83 -13.07 -5.65
CA GLN A 124 -1.60 -12.67 -6.83
C GLN A 124 -1.89 -11.18 -6.84
N HIS A 125 -2.13 -10.54 -5.69
CA HIS A 125 -2.38 -9.11 -5.61
C HIS A 125 -1.17 -8.28 -6.05
N LYS A 126 0.05 -8.72 -5.70
CA LYS A 126 1.30 -8.09 -6.14
C LYS A 126 1.52 -8.15 -7.66
N THR A 127 1.01 -9.19 -8.31
CA THR A 127 1.24 -9.44 -9.75
C THR A 127 0.08 -8.98 -10.63
N TYR A 128 -1.15 -9.30 -10.21
CA TYR A 128 -2.40 -9.06 -10.92
C TYR A 128 -3.48 -8.48 -9.97
N PRO A 129 -3.29 -7.25 -9.45
CA PRO A 129 -4.19 -6.67 -8.45
C PRO A 129 -5.64 -6.58 -8.94
N GLY A 130 -5.85 -6.27 -10.22
CA GLY A 130 -7.18 -6.17 -10.82
C GLY A 130 -8.01 -7.45 -10.72
N HIS A 131 -7.36 -8.62 -10.85
CA HIS A 131 -8.05 -9.91 -10.72
C HIS A 131 -8.48 -10.16 -9.27
N VAL A 132 -7.63 -9.84 -8.30
CA VAL A 132 -7.94 -9.99 -6.88
C VAL A 132 -9.09 -9.06 -6.46
N TYR A 133 -9.13 -7.82 -6.98
CA TYR A 133 -10.24 -6.90 -6.71
C TYR A 133 -11.56 -7.35 -7.31
N LYS A 134 -11.57 -7.90 -8.53
CA LYS A 134 -12.77 -8.49 -9.13
C LYS A 134 -13.29 -9.65 -8.28
N ARG A 135 -12.40 -10.55 -7.86
CA ARG A 135 -12.74 -11.69 -7.01
C ARG A 135 -13.26 -11.24 -5.63
N ALA A 136 -12.68 -10.20 -5.03
CA ALA A 136 -13.17 -9.63 -3.78
C ALA A 136 -14.56 -9.01 -3.94
N ALA A 137 -14.82 -8.31 -5.05
CA ALA A 137 -16.14 -7.74 -5.35
C ALA A 137 -17.23 -8.82 -5.39
N GLU A 138 -16.93 -9.97 -5.99
CA GLU A 138 -17.85 -11.11 -6.07
C GLU A 138 -18.01 -11.83 -4.74
N LEU A 139 -16.90 -12.25 -4.10
CA LEU A 139 -16.94 -13.11 -2.92
C LEU A 139 -17.28 -12.36 -1.62
N VAL A 140 -16.65 -11.21 -1.38
CA VAL A 140 -16.79 -10.46 -0.12
C VAL A 140 -18.02 -9.55 -0.19
N PHE A 141 -18.17 -8.82 -1.30
CA PHE A 141 -19.19 -7.79 -1.42
C PHE A 141 -20.46 -8.24 -2.15
N LYS A 142 -20.48 -9.44 -2.74
CA LYS A 142 -21.62 -9.96 -3.52
C LYS A 142 -22.05 -8.98 -4.63
N GLY A 143 -21.09 -8.34 -5.28
CA GLY A 143 -21.31 -7.33 -6.32
C GLY A 143 -21.75 -5.94 -5.85
N ARG A 144 -21.90 -5.70 -4.52
CA ARG A 144 -22.32 -4.39 -4.00
C ARG A 144 -21.31 -3.28 -4.26
N ARG A 145 -20.01 -3.61 -4.22
CA ARG A 145 -18.89 -2.71 -4.48
C ARG A 145 -18.17 -3.14 -5.75
N SER A 146 -17.85 -2.19 -6.62
CA SER A 146 -17.08 -2.46 -7.85
C SER A 146 -15.59 -2.67 -7.54
N ALA A 147 -14.89 -3.41 -8.42
CA ALA A 147 -13.46 -3.65 -8.29
C ALA A 147 -12.64 -2.34 -8.20
N ASP A 148 -13.02 -1.31 -8.95
CA ASP A 148 -12.35 0.00 -8.91
C ASP A 148 -12.60 0.74 -7.59
N SER A 149 -13.79 0.62 -7.01
CA SER A 149 -14.10 1.20 -5.70
C SER A 149 -13.26 0.54 -4.60
N ILE A 150 -13.13 -0.79 -4.65
CA ILE A 150 -12.28 -1.57 -3.73
C ILE A 150 -10.80 -1.17 -3.88
N LYS A 151 -10.31 -1.07 -5.13
CA LYS A 151 -8.94 -0.62 -5.42
C LYS A 151 -8.67 0.77 -4.84
N SER A 152 -9.58 1.71 -5.06
CA SER A 152 -9.49 3.08 -4.55
C SER A 152 -9.50 3.12 -3.02
N MET A 153 -10.36 2.34 -2.38
CA MET A 153 -10.41 2.22 -0.93
C MET A 153 -9.12 1.65 -0.36
N TYR A 154 -8.63 0.53 -0.91
CA TYR A 154 -7.39 -0.10 -0.45
C TYR A 154 -6.18 0.81 -0.61
N GLY A 155 -6.11 1.59 -1.70
CA GLY A 155 -5.06 2.58 -1.90
C GLY A 155 -5.02 3.63 -0.77
N ARG A 156 -6.17 4.17 -0.38
CA ARG A 156 -6.26 5.09 0.77
C ARG A 156 -5.86 4.41 2.08
N SER A 157 -6.24 3.16 2.29
CA SER A 157 -5.85 2.41 3.49
C SER A 157 -4.34 2.16 3.57
N LEU A 158 -3.68 1.91 2.44
CA LEU A 158 -2.22 1.80 2.39
C LEU A 158 -1.52 3.12 2.75
N GLU A 159 -2.06 4.26 2.31
CA GLU A 159 -1.55 5.57 2.70
C GLU A 159 -1.69 5.80 4.21
N THR A 160 -2.86 5.52 4.77
CA THR A 160 -3.10 5.60 6.23
C THR A 160 -2.13 4.70 6.99
N PHE A 161 -1.97 3.44 6.58
CA PHE A 161 -1.00 2.52 7.17
C PHE A 161 0.43 3.07 7.11
N THR A 162 0.83 3.66 5.98
CA THR A 162 2.16 4.26 5.82
C THR A 162 2.36 5.42 6.80
N TRP A 163 1.36 6.27 7.00
CA TRP A 163 1.40 7.35 8.00
C TRP A 163 1.47 6.81 9.43
N MET A 164 0.68 5.79 9.76
CA MET A 164 0.73 5.13 11.07
C MET A 164 2.11 4.53 11.35
N ARG A 165 2.72 3.88 10.35
CA ARG A 165 4.05 3.28 10.48
C ARG A 165 5.17 4.33 10.59
N ALA A 166 5.02 5.46 9.90
CA ALA A 166 5.90 6.60 10.11
C ALA A 166 5.73 7.17 11.54
N PHE A 167 4.49 7.29 12.02
CA PHE A 167 4.19 7.75 13.37
C PHE A 167 4.76 6.82 14.45
N GLU A 168 4.63 5.50 14.28
CA GLU A 168 5.21 4.48 15.17
C GLU A 168 6.73 4.61 15.27
N SER A 169 7.41 4.86 14.14
CA SER A 169 8.86 5.08 14.12
C SER A 169 9.29 6.34 14.88
N PHE A 170 8.41 7.34 15.01
CA PHE A 170 8.66 8.55 15.78
C PHE A 170 8.40 8.35 17.28
N THR A 171 7.38 7.57 17.64
CA THR A 171 7.07 7.25 19.05
C THR A 171 7.98 6.15 19.62
N GLY A 172 8.72 5.45 18.76
CA GLY A 172 9.79 4.52 19.15
C GLY A 172 9.30 3.18 19.66
N ASN A 173 8.13 2.69 19.23
CA ASN A 173 7.51 1.40 19.65
C ASN A 173 7.34 1.20 21.18
N GLY A 174 7.67 2.19 22.00
CA GLY A 174 7.78 2.07 23.45
C GLY A 174 7.86 3.45 24.10
N GLY A 175 7.06 4.39 23.59
CA GLY A 175 6.97 5.73 24.13
C GLY A 175 6.43 5.63 25.56
N GLY A 176 7.36 5.71 26.52
CA GLY A 176 7.21 5.42 27.93
C GLY A 176 5.88 5.86 28.52
N ASP A 177 5.40 5.04 29.44
CA ASP A 177 4.15 5.17 30.19
C ASP A 177 4.05 6.59 30.74
N ALA A 178 3.38 7.44 29.98
CA ALA A 178 2.87 8.68 30.51
C ALA A 178 1.60 8.26 31.23
N ASP A 179 1.66 8.19 32.56
CA ASP A 179 0.53 7.95 33.47
C ASP A 179 -0.51 9.07 33.33
N CYS A 180 -1.17 9.12 32.19
CA CYS A 180 -2.20 10.10 31.84
C CYS A 180 -3.49 9.33 31.58
N ASP A 181 -4.55 9.71 32.28
CA ASP A 181 -5.83 8.98 32.30
C ASP A 181 -6.59 8.99 30.94
N ASP A 182 -6.18 9.83 30.00
CA ASP A 182 -6.83 9.97 28.68
C ASP A 182 -5.87 9.58 27.52
N PRO A 183 -6.01 8.36 26.97
CA PRO A 183 -5.16 7.89 25.87
C PRO A 183 -5.34 8.70 24.59
N GLU A 184 -6.52 9.28 24.33
CA GLU A 184 -6.78 10.06 23.12
C GLU A 184 -6.07 11.41 23.19
N ALA A 185 -6.08 12.07 24.36
CA ALA A 185 -5.34 13.31 24.57
C ALA A 185 -3.83 13.12 24.39
N ILE A 186 -3.27 12.00 24.88
CA ILE A 186 -1.86 11.64 24.68
C ILE A 186 -1.58 11.47 23.18
N LEU A 187 -2.42 10.71 22.47
CA LEU A 187 -2.24 10.44 21.06
C LEU A 187 -2.30 11.72 20.22
N LYS A 188 -3.24 12.61 20.54
CA LYS A 188 -3.36 13.95 19.93
C LYS A 188 -2.12 14.79 20.17
N LYS A 189 -1.57 14.81 21.39
CA LYS A 189 -0.32 15.50 21.73
C LYS A 189 0.87 14.94 20.96
N LYS A 190 0.99 13.61 20.88
CA LYS A 190 2.05 12.91 20.13
C LYS A 190 1.97 13.21 18.62
N LEU A 191 0.78 13.21 18.02
CA LEU A 191 0.58 13.57 16.61
C LEU A 191 0.98 15.04 16.32
N VAL A 192 0.65 15.97 17.21
CA VAL A 192 1.09 17.37 17.08
C VAL A 192 2.60 17.49 17.16
N ALA A 193 3.25 16.78 18.11
CA ALA A 193 4.70 16.75 18.23
C ALA A 193 5.38 16.18 16.97
N ALA A 194 4.85 15.09 16.41
CA ALA A 194 5.36 14.48 15.19
C ALA A 194 5.23 15.39 13.96
N ARG A 195 4.12 16.12 13.81
CA ARG A 195 3.99 17.11 12.74
C ARG A 195 4.95 18.28 12.92
N LYS A 196 5.18 18.72 14.16
CA LYS A 196 6.16 19.78 14.49
C LYS A 196 7.60 19.36 14.20
N SER A 197 7.93 18.06 14.29
CA SER A 197 9.25 17.53 13.91
C SER A 197 9.44 17.38 12.40
N GLY A 198 8.43 17.73 11.59
CA GLY A 198 8.49 17.66 10.13
C GLY A 198 8.05 16.31 9.55
N LEU A 199 7.43 15.43 10.34
CA LEU A 199 6.94 14.14 9.86
C LEU A 199 5.64 14.30 9.05
N VAL A 200 5.62 13.73 7.85
CA VAL A 200 4.46 13.80 6.95
C VAL A 200 3.43 12.74 7.33
N LEU A 201 2.46 13.12 8.17
CA LEU A 201 1.38 12.25 8.65
C LEU A 201 0.05 12.41 7.91
N GLY A 202 0.02 13.20 6.83
CA GLY A 202 -1.18 13.44 6.03
C GLY A 202 -2.39 13.87 6.88
N SER A 203 -3.53 13.22 6.65
CA SER A 203 -4.80 13.46 7.35
C SER A 203 -5.05 12.50 8.53
N LEU A 204 -4.00 11.92 9.12
CA LEU A 204 -4.13 10.97 10.22
C LEU A 204 -4.71 11.64 11.48
N LYS A 205 -5.78 11.06 12.05
CA LYS A 205 -6.45 11.54 13.27
C LYS A 205 -6.30 10.50 14.40
N PRO A 206 -6.40 10.90 15.68
CA PRO A 206 -6.41 9.97 16.82
C PRO A 206 -7.46 8.88 16.66
N ALA A 207 -8.72 9.24 16.40
CA ALA A 207 -9.82 8.30 16.17
C ALA A 207 -9.55 7.29 15.05
N THR A 208 -8.81 7.67 14.00
CA THR A 208 -8.45 6.73 12.92
C THR A 208 -7.44 5.69 13.39
N ILE A 209 -6.50 6.05 14.27
CA ILE A 209 -5.54 5.10 14.83
C ILE A 209 -6.28 4.12 15.75
N THR A 210 -7.12 4.64 16.64
CA THR A 210 -7.96 3.82 17.53
C THR A 210 -8.85 2.87 16.74
N GLU A 211 -9.56 3.34 15.70
CA GLU A 211 -10.38 2.47 14.83
C GLU A 211 -9.53 1.36 14.19
N TRP A 212 -8.31 1.67 13.74
CA TRP A 212 -7.42 0.68 13.12
C TRP A 212 -6.90 -0.38 14.09
N GLU A 213 -6.64 0.01 15.34
CA GLU A 213 -6.21 -0.88 16.41
C GLU A 213 -7.37 -1.76 16.89
N GLU A 214 -8.54 -1.18 17.15
CA GLU A 214 -9.75 -1.89 17.60
C GLU A 214 -10.22 -2.94 16.60
N ASN A 215 -10.18 -2.63 15.29
CA ASN A 215 -10.54 -3.58 14.25
C ASN A 215 -9.40 -4.55 13.87
N GLY A 216 -8.24 -4.49 14.53
CA GLY A 216 -7.09 -5.33 14.25
C GLY A 216 -6.45 -5.12 12.87
N TRP A 217 -6.82 -4.06 12.15
CA TRP A 217 -6.28 -3.76 10.82
C TRP A 217 -4.81 -3.39 10.88
N TRP A 218 -4.39 -2.73 11.95
CA TRP A 218 -2.98 -2.43 12.19
C TRP A 218 -2.14 -3.71 12.18
N THR A 219 -2.52 -4.72 12.96
CA THR A 219 -1.82 -6.01 13.06
C THR A 219 -1.80 -6.72 11.71
N LEU A 220 -2.95 -6.83 11.02
CA LEU A 220 -3.03 -7.45 9.69
C LEU A 220 -2.10 -6.79 8.66
N PHE A 221 -2.07 -5.46 8.62
CA PHE A 221 -1.19 -4.75 7.70
C PHE A 221 0.28 -4.84 8.14
N ASN A 222 0.59 -4.71 9.42
CA ASN A 222 1.95 -4.73 9.93
C ASN A 222 2.60 -6.11 9.78
N ASP A 223 1.87 -7.18 10.06
CA ASP A 223 2.34 -8.56 9.90
C ASP A 223 2.65 -8.90 8.45
N ARG A 224 1.96 -8.26 7.51
CA ARG A 224 2.07 -8.56 6.08
C ARG A 224 2.99 -7.63 5.30
N LEU A 225 2.98 -6.35 5.66
CA LEU A 225 3.67 -5.27 4.96
C LEU A 225 4.82 -4.68 5.78
N GLY A 226 4.74 -4.75 7.11
CA GLY A 226 5.76 -4.25 8.03
C GLY A 226 7.01 -5.16 8.08
N THR A 227 6.81 -6.47 8.11
CA THR A 227 7.88 -7.48 8.00
C THR A 227 8.27 -7.68 6.55
N SER A 228 9.13 -6.81 6.03
CA SER A 228 9.77 -7.13 4.75
C SER A 228 10.55 -8.45 4.91
N ALA A 229 10.15 -9.48 4.15
CA ALA A 229 10.79 -10.82 4.19
C ALA A 229 12.31 -10.79 3.91
N LYS A 230 12.83 -9.67 3.41
CA LYS A 230 14.27 -9.46 3.16
C LYS A 230 15.04 -8.97 4.39
N VAL A 231 14.36 -8.37 5.37
CA VAL A 231 14.98 -7.77 6.56
C VAL A 231 14.87 -8.67 7.79
N SER A 232 13.88 -9.58 7.83
CA SER A 232 13.94 -10.75 8.70
C SER A 232 14.92 -11.78 8.12
N ARG A 233 16.20 -11.43 8.09
CA ARG A 233 17.22 -12.48 8.15
C ARG A 233 17.19 -12.93 9.61
N PRO A 234 17.17 -14.24 9.91
CA PRO A 234 17.42 -14.67 11.28
C PRO A 234 18.70 -13.97 11.70
N VAL A 235 18.62 -13.08 12.69
CA VAL A 235 19.80 -12.43 13.24
C VAL A 235 20.56 -13.58 13.87
N ILE A 236 21.51 -14.13 13.11
CA ILE A 236 22.46 -15.11 13.63
C ILE A 236 23.26 -14.31 14.64
N ARG A 237 22.80 -14.34 15.89
CA ARG A 237 23.53 -13.77 17.02
C ARG A 237 24.76 -14.64 17.19
N ASN A 238 25.80 -14.32 16.43
CA ASN A 238 27.14 -14.90 16.57
C ASN A 238 27.80 -14.48 17.90
N SER A 239 27.11 -13.70 18.74
CA SER A 239 27.46 -13.46 20.12
C SER A 239 27.10 -14.69 20.98
N ALA A 240 27.86 -15.77 20.80
CA ALA A 240 28.09 -16.79 21.82
C ALA A 240 29.16 -16.32 22.83
N SER A 241 29.37 -15.02 22.96
CA SER A 241 30.04 -14.47 24.13
C SER A 241 29.02 -14.54 25.26
N ALA A 242 29.29 -15.40 26.24
CA ALA A 242 28.53 -15.46 27.49
C ALA A 242 28.33 -14.04 28.00
N ILE A 243 27.07 -13.58 27.98
CA ILE A 243 26.68 -12.40 28.75
C ILE A 243 26.98 -12.83 30.18
N SER A 244 28.00 -12.21 30.78
CA SER A 244 28.40 -12.49 32.15
C SER A 244 27.16 -12.42 33.03
N ASP A 245 26.89 -13.50 33.76
CA ASP A 245 25.87 -13.54 34.81
C ASP A 245 26.07 -12.31 35.70
N ILE A 246 25.10 -11.39 35.64
CA ILE A 246 25.04 -10.31 36.61
C ILE A 246 24.40 -10.94 37.83
N ASP A 247 25.22 -11.20 38.85
CA ASP A 247 24.77 -11.77 40.11
C ASP A 247 23.65 -10.88 40.68
N GLU A 248 22.43 -11.41 40.63
CA GLU A 248 21.24 -10.91 41.30
C GLU A 248 21.41 -11.14 42.80
N SER A 249 22.35 -10.42 43.40
CA SER A 249 22.49 -10.34 44.84
C SER A 249 21.38 -9.43 45.36
N GLY A 250 20.35 -10.09 45.91
CA GLY A 250 19.22 -9.45 46.55
C GLY A 250 19.63 -8.42 47.59
N ASN A 251 18.85 -7.35 47.65
CA ASN A 251 18.75 -6.54 48.84
C ASN A 251 17.28 -6.17 49.04
N ASP A 252 16.57 -7.07 49.71
CA ASP A 252 15.42 -6.71 50.53
C ASP A 252 15.86 -5.64 51.53
N SER A 253 15.25 -4.45 51.46
CA SER A 253 15.13 -3.57 52.62
C SER A 253 14.04 -2.54 52.38
N ASP A 254 12.84 -2.97 52.76
CA ASP A 254 11.85 -2.19 53.46
C ASP A 254 12.50 -1.18 54.43
N ASN A 255 12.39 0.13 54.18
CA ASN A 255 12.17 1.07 55.28
C ASN A 255 11.72 2.48 54.83
N SER A 256 10.77 2.95 55.62
CA SER A 256 10.14 4.26 55.76
C SER A 256 11.02 5.51 55.64
N ASP A 257 10.41 6.54 55.04
CA ASP A 257 10.23 7.89 55.61
C ASP A 257 11.34 8.43 56.53
N SER A 258 12.17 9.36 56.04
CA SER A 258 12.50 10.58 56.79
C SER A 258 13.27 11.63 55.98
N ASN A 259 12.67 12.81 56.03
CA ASN A 259 13.25 14.14 55.92
C ASN A 259 14.55 14.32 56.76
N ILE A 260 15.44 15.27 56.35
CA ILE A 260 16.49 16.00 57.14
C ILE A 260 17.99 15.67 56.86
N HIS A 261 18.63 16.59 56.09
CA HIS A 261 19.96 17.23 56.30
C HIS A 261 21.27 16.39 56.10
N PRO A 262 22.49 17.00 56.07
CA PRO A 262 23.46 16.89 54.98
C PRO A 262 24.83 16.35 55.47
N ASP A 263 25.75 16.20 54.52
CA ASP A 263 27.20 16.22 54.70
C ASP A 263 27.80 15.39 55.84
N LEU A 264 28.30 14.19 55.52
CA LEU A 264 29.53 13.68 56.14
C LEU A 264 30.27 12.73 55.19
N ARG A 265 31.47 13.16 54.81
CA ARG A 265 32.58 12.34 54.27
C ARG A 265 32.69 10.98 54.98
N ALA A 266 32.49 9.89 54.24
CA ALA A 266 33.03 8.58 54.58
C ALA A 266 33.69 7.97 53.34
N ARG A 267 35.01 7.90 53.43
CA ARG A 267 35.98 7.40 52.44
C ARG A 267 35.85 5.88 52.33
N ALA A 268 35.38 5.40 51.18
CA ALA A 268 35.37 3.98 50.84
C ALA A 268 36.80 3.42 50.64
N PRO A 269 37.03 2.13 50.96
CA PRO A 269 38.33 1.47 50.77
C PRO A 269 38.69 1.29 49.29
N PRO A 270 39.99 1.27 48.95
CA PRO A 270 40.46 1.18 47.58
C PRO A 270 40.15 -0.21 46.97
N VAL A 271 39.38 -0.20 45.89
CA VAL A 271 39.13 -1.37 45.04
C VAL A 271 40.45 -1.91 44.49
N PRO A 272 40.72 -3.23 44.52
CA PRO A 272 41.91 -3.82 43.95
C PRO A 272 41.96 -3.55 42.44
N LYS A 273 43.04 -2.89 42.02
CA LYS A 273 43.37 -2.61 40.62
C LYS A 273 43.50 -3.94 39.88
N THR A 274 42.55 -4.23 39.01
CA THR A 274 42.75 -5.23 37.95
C THR A 274 43.92 -4.76 37.08
N PRO A 275 44.81 -5.68 36.66
CA PRO A 275 45.93 -5.32 35.79
C PRO A 275 45.36 -4.69 34.52
N ALA A 276 45.79 -3.47 34.24
CA ALA A 276 45.49 -2.77 33.02
C ALA A 276 45.80 -3.70 31.85
N ALA A 277 44.76 -4.21 31.20
CA ALA A 277 44.91 -4.78 29.88
C ALA A 277 45.52 -3.66 29.04
N THR A 278 46.79 -3.82 28.67
CA THR A 278 47.46 -3.03 27.65
C THR A 278 46.63 -3.16 26.39
N VAL A 279 45.71 -2.21 26.21
CA VAL A 279 45.06 -1.93 24.94
C VAL A 279 46.20 -1.58 24.01
N SER A 280 46.63 -2.56 23.23
CA SER A 280 47.54 -2.34 22.12
C SER A 280 46.93 -1.23 21.28
N GLU A 281 47.61 -0.09 21.25
CA GLU A 281 47.25 1.04 20.42
C GLU A 281 46.87 0.51 19.02
N PRO A 282 45.69 0.85 18.49
CA PRO A 282 45.34 0.47 17.14
C PRO A 282 46.38 1.11 16.23
N LYS A 283 47.32 0.28 15.75
CA LYS A 283 48.31 0.67 14.75
C LYS A 283 47.55 1.31 13.59
N HIS A 284 47.61 2.63 13.55
CA HIS A 284 47.01 3.45 12.53
C HIS A 284 47.74 3.11 11.23
N THR A 285 47.19 2.17 10.46
CA THR A 285 47.65 1.95 9.10
C THR A 285 47.30 3.22 8.33
N PRO A 286 48.27 3.85 7.64
CA PRO A 286 47.99 5.04 6.86
C PRO A 286 46.92 4.70 5.82
N ALA A 287 45.92 5.56 5.70
CA ALA A 287 44.71 5.44 4.88
C ALA A 287 44.99 5.43 3.36
N SER A 288 45.85 4.53 2.88
CA SER A 288 46.19 4.35 1.47
C SER A 288 45.09 3.61 0.69
N ASN A 289 44.23 2.86 1.38
CA ASN A 289 43.17 2.07 0.73
C ASN A 289 41.85 2.83 0.51
N LEU A 290 41.67 4.02 1.10
CA LEU A 290 40.44 4.81 0.92
C LEU A 290 40.31 5.36 -0.52
N ARG A 291 41.44 5.58 -1.21
CA ARG A 291 41.45 6.12 -2.57
C ARG A 291 41.06 5.08 -3.64
N LYS A 292 41.12 3.78 -3.33
CA LYS A 292 40.69 2.71 -4.26
C LYS A 292 39.19 2.39 -4.16
N GLN A 293 38.53 2.70 -3.05
CA GLN A 293 37.06 2.53 -2.93
C GLN A 293 36.26 3.66 -3.60
N ALA A 294 36.79 4.88 -3.66
CA ALA A 294 36.11 5.99 -4.33
C ALA A 294 35.99 5.82 -5.87
N GLY A 295 36.82 4.97 -6.47
CA GLY A 295 36.74 4.64 -7.91
C GLY A 295 35.63 3.67 -8.28
N LEU A 296 35.12 2.88 -7.34
CA LEU A 296 34.07 1.89 -7.59
C LEU A 296 32.66 2.48 -7.51
N SER A 297 32.48 3.66 -6.88
CA SER A 297 31.15 4.29 -6.73
C SER A 297 30.65 5.00 -8.00
N PHE A 298 31.51 5.34 -8.95
CA PHE A 298 31.09 5.97 -10.22
C PHE A 298 30.78 4.98 -11.33
N GLY A 299 31.25 3.72 -11.23
CA GLY A 299 30.93 2.66 -12.21
C GLY A 299 29.43 2.37 -12.29
N ASN A 300 28.72 2.46 -11.17
CA ASN A 300 27.28 2.22 -11.08
C ASN A 300 26.42 3.37 -11.62
N LEU A 301 26.99 4.56 -11.85
CA LEU A 301 26.24 5.69 -12.38
C LEU A 301 25.88 5.49 -13.86
N GLY A 302 26.77 4.85 -14.63
CA GLY A 302 26.52 4.54 -16.04
C GLY A 302 25.35 3.57 -16.23
N ASP A 303 25.28 2.54 -15.39
CA ASP A 303 24.18 1.56 -15.43
C ASP A 303 22.87 2.17 -14.91
N PHE A 304 22.93 3.07 -13.93
CA PHE A 304 21.76 3.83 -13.48
C PHE A 304 21.18 4.70 -14.60
N VAL A 305 22.02 5.42 -15.37
CA VAL A 305 21.56 6.24 -16.50
C VAL A 305 20.93 5.38 -17.59
N LYS A 306 21.53 4.23 -17.92
CA LYS A 306 20.94 3.28 -18.88
C LYS A 306 19.60 2.75 -18.38
N MET A 307 19.52 2.35 -17.12
CA MET A 307 18.28 1.85 -16.52
C MET A 307 17.19 2.92 -16.51
N LYS A 308 17.54 4.18 -16.24
CA LYS A 308 16.62 5.31 -16.29
C LYS A 308 16.11 5.55 -17.71
N MET A 309 16.98 5.52 -18.71
CA MET A 309 16.59 5.70 -20.12
C MET A 309 15.64 4.60 -20.59
N VAL A 310 15.90 3.33 -20.23
CA VAL A 310 15.00 2.20 -20.52
C VAL A 310 13.66 2.35 -19.78
N SER A 311 13.67 2.88 -18.57
CA SER A 311 12.43 3.13 -17.81
C SER A 311 11.59 4.25 -18.43
N GLU A 312 12.23 5.33 -18.89
CA GLU A 312 11.55 6.42 -19.58
C GLU A 312 10.96 5.94 -20.91
N GLU A 313 11.70 5.15 -21.69
CA GLU A 313 11.20 4.54 -22.92
C GLU A 313 9.98 3.65 -22.67
N LYS A 314 10.03 2.78 -21.64
CA LYS A 314 8.88 1.97 -21.25
C LYS A 314 7.66 2.81 -20.85
N ASN A 315 7.87 3.91 -20.12
CA ASN A 315 6.78 4.80 -19.75
C ASN A 315 6.16 5.47 -20.98
N THR A 316 6.96 5.94 -21.94
CA THR A 316 6.44 6.52 -23.19
C THR A 316 5.67 5.50 -24.02
N MET A 317 6.12 4.25 -24.07
CA MET A 317 5.42 3.17 -24.78
C MET A 317 4.07 2.86 -24.12
N LEU A 318 4.01 2.87 -22.78
CA LEU A 318 2.78 2.62 -22.03
C LEU A 318 1.77 3.75 -22.22
N GLU A 319 2.23 5.01 -22.25
CA GLU A 319 1.39 6.16 -22.55
C GLU A 319 0.84 6.11 -23.98
N ALA A 320 1.67 5.77 -24.97
CA ALA A 320 1.23 5.58 -26.36
C ALA A 320 0.18 4.47 -26.48
N ARG A 321 0.34 3.36 -25.73
CA ARG A 321 -0.62 2.26 -25.70
C ARG A 321 -1.96 2.67 -25.11
N LEU A 322 -1.96 3.41 -24.00
CA LEU A 322 -3.20 3.93 -23.39
C LEU A 322 -3.92 4.91 -24.32
N LYS A 323 -3.17 5.73 -25.07
CA LYS A 323 -3.74 6.64 -26.06
C LYS A 323 -4.43 5.87 -27.18
N LEU A 324 -3.77 4.84 -27.72
CA LEU A 324 -4.34 3.98 -28.76
C LEU A 324 -5.60 3.25 -28.27
N ASP A 325 -5.58 2.70 -27.06
CA ASP A 325 -6.73 2.02 -26.47
C ASP A 325 -7.92 2.98 -26.28
N ARG A 326 -7.66 4.25 -25.91
CA ARG A 326 -8.69 5.29 -25.83
C ARG A 326 -9.29 5.63 -27.19
N GLU A 327 -8.45 5.86 -28.21
CA GLU A 327 -8.90 6.15 -29.57
C GLU A 327 -9.73 4.97 -30.13
N LYS A 328 -9.32 3.73 -29.85
CA LYS A 328 -10.06 2.53 -30.24
C LYS A 328 -11.44 2.46 -29.60
N LEU A 329 -11.56 2.80 -28.32
CA LEU A 329 -12.84 2.82 -27.61
C LEU A 329 -13.76 3.93 -28.14
N GLU A 330 -13.21 5.10 -28.49
CA GLU A 330 -13.97 6.18 -29.13
C GLU A 330 -14.48 5.76 -30.53
N LEU A 331 -13.68 5.03 -31.31
CA LEU A 331 -14.11 4.45 -32.59
C LEU A 331 -15.20 3.39 -32.42
N GLU A 332 -15.12 2.56 -31.38
CA GLU A 332 -16.14 1.54 -31.10
C GLU A 332 -17.47 2.17 -30.69
N ILE A 333 -17.44 3.23 -29.86
CA ILE A 333 -18.65 3.98 -29.49
C ILE A 333 -19.27 4.66 -30.71
N THR A 334 -18.46 5.33 -31.55
CA THR A 334 -18.97 6.00 -32.76
C THR A 334 -19.57 4.99 -33.73
N LYS A 335 -18.92 3.84 -33.94
CA LYS A 335 -19.47 2.75 -34.75
C LYS A 335 -20.82 2.26 -34.21
N GLY A 336 -20.93 2.00 -32.90
CA GLY A 336 -22.19 1.58 -32.30
C GLY A 336 -23.32 2.61 -32.47
N LYS A 337 -23.01 3.90 -32.43
CA LYS A 337 -23.97 4.97 -32.72
C LYS A 337 -24.39 5.01 -34.20
N VAL A 338 -23.47 4.78 -35.13
CA VAL A 338 -23.77 4.68 -36.57
C VAL A 338 -24.71 3.51 -36.84
N ASP A 339 -24.39 2.33 -36.29
CA ASP A 339 -25.20 1.12 -36.48
C ASP A 339 -26.63 1.31 -35.93
N MET A 340 -26.76 1.98 -34.77
CA MET A 340 -28.06 2.32 -34.18
C MET A 340 -28.84 3.31 -35.05
N ALA A 341 -28.21 4.39 -35.53
CA ALA A 341 -28.85 5.36 -36.42
C ALA A 341 -29.30 4.70 -37.74
N SER A 342 -28.48 3.80 -38.30
CA SER A 342 -28.83 3.04 -39.50
C SER A 342 -30.02 2.10 -39.25
N THR A 343 -30.10 1.49 -38.08
CA THR A 343 -31.22 0.60 -37.71
C THR A 343 -32.51 1.39 -37.57
N VAL A 344 -32.48 2.57 -36.94
CA VAL A 344 -33.64 3.47 -36.78
C VAL A 344 -34.24 3.87 -38.14
N LEU A 345 -33.40 4.15 -39.14
CA LEU A 345 -33.86 4.48 -40.49
C LEU A 345 -34.54 3.31 -41.20
N GLY A 346 -34.18 2.07 -40.85
CA GLY A 346 -34.75 0.85 -41.45
C GLY A 346 -36.07 0.37 -40.86
N ILE A 347 -36.51 0.92 -39.72
CA ILE A 347 -37.75 0.47 -39.05
C ILE A 347 -38.98 1.12 -39.72
N PRO A 348 -39.89 0.34 -40.33
CA PRO A 348 -41.16 0.87 -40.83
C PRO A 348 -42.04 1.30 -39.66
N GLY A 349 -42.49 2.55 -39.66
CA GLY A 349 -43.33 3.13 -38.60
C GLY A 349 -42.59 3.83 -37.45
N ALA A 350 -41.25 3.95 -37.50
CA ALA A 350 -40.53 4.82 -36.56
C ALA A 350 -40.93 6.30 -36.78
N ASP A 351 -41.00 7.08 -35.68
CA ASP A 351 -41.36 8.50 -35.69
C ASP A 351 -40.43 9.30 -36.62
N GLU A 352 -41.02 10.17 -37.44
CA GLU A 352 -40.34 10.93 -38.48
C GLU A 352 -39.29 11.87 -37.87
N ASN A 353 -39.57 12.44 -36.70
CA ASN A 353 -38.60 13.27 -35.98
C ASN A 353 -37.33 12.50 -35.60
N VAL A 354 -37.48 11.23 -35.21
CA VAL A 354 -36.36 10.36 -34.83
C VAL A 354 -35.56 9.96 -36.05
N LYS A 355 -36.21 9.73 -37.20
CA LYS A 355 -35.53 9.48 -38.49
C LYS A 355 -34.75 10.70 -38.97
N VAL A 356 -35.32 11.90 -38.88
CA VAL A 356 -34.63 13.15 -39.24
C VAL A 356 -33.39 13.35 -38.35
N ALA A 357 -33.50 13.10 -37.04
CA ALA A 357 -32.36 13.19 -36.12
C ALA A 357 -31.27 12.15 -36.43
N ALA A 358 -31.65 10.90 -36.72
CA ALA A 358 -30.71 9.84 -37.11
C ALA A 358 -29.98 10.18 -38.42
N ASN A 359 -30.70 10.69 -39.42
CA ASN A 359 -30.11 11.11 -40.70
C ASN A 359 -29.17 12.32 -40.52
N ALA A 360 -29.57 13.32 -39.72
CA ALA A 360 -28.72 14.47 -39.41
C ALA A 360 -27.42 14.05 -38.69
N TYR A 361 -27.49 13.09 -37.76
CA TYR A 361 -26.31 12.53 -37.11
C TYR A 361 -25.38 11.85 -38.11
N LEU A 362 -25.91 11.02 -39.02
CA LEU A 362 -25.10 10.37 -40.06
C LEU A 362 -24.43 11.39 -40.99
N LEU A 363 -25.14 12.43 -41.42
CA LEU A 363 -24.57 13.50 -42.24
C LEU A 363 -23.46 14.26 -41.51
N SER A 364 -23.60 14.49 -40.20
CA SER A 364 -22.58 15.19 -39.41
C SER A 364 -21.23 14.46 -39.34
N LEU A 365 -21.22 13.14 -39.51
CA LEU A 365 -20.00 12.33 -39.53
C LEU A 365 -19.20 12.45 -40.83
N PHE A 366 -19.82 12.91 -41.92
CA PHE A 366 -19.17 13.11 -43.22
C PHE A 366 -18.75 14.57 -43.46
N THR A 367 -19.15 15.50 -42.59
CA THR A 367 -18.86 16.92 -42.71
C THR A 367 -17.81 17.43 -41.73
N SER A 368 -17.40 16.62 -40.74
CA SER A 368 -16.27 16.89 -39.83
C SER A 368 -14.95 16.41 -40.42
#